data_AF-A0A3M1UT96-F1
#
_entry.id   AF-A0A3M1UT96-F1
#
_cell.length_a   1.000
_cell.length_b   1.000
_cell.length_c   1.000
_cell.angle_alpha   90.00
_cell.angle_beta   90.00
_cell.angle_gamma   90.00
#
_symmetry.space_group_name_H-M   'P 1'
#
loop_
_entity.id
_entity.type
_entity.pdbx_description
1 polymer ?
#
loop_
_entity_poly.entity_id
_entity_poly.type
_entity_poly.pdbx_seq_one_letter_code
_entity_poly.pdbx_strand_id
1 'polypeptide(L)'
;MGISSRVMHYGVMTVTAATVVSAFESVGSILVIAMLIVPPATAFLLTRRLPAMLMLSVTLAALSAAVGHALAISVPAVVFGRLGFSEVQDASTAGMMAVAAGLFFFVAVLTAPQDGLVSRVLDHWRLALRIAREDLLGWLYRLEERGATPVSAAKHRTAPLSGRFLQALARWQLRQAGLVVGSDGTLRLTDRGRRQARHIVRSHRLWESYMSRHFPLPDDHLHDAAERVEHFIDADLSEQLNEELQQPAHDPHGRVIPDGDAVDRDGA
;
A
#
# COMPACT_ATOMS: atom_id res chain seq x y z
N MET A 1 -15.92 -43.35 -3.88
CA MET A 1 -14.62 -44.02 -3.69
C MET A 1 -14.39 -44.24 -2.20
N GLY A 2 -14.50 -45.48 -1.72
CA GLY A 2 -14.44 -45.84 -0.29
C GLY A 2 -13.05 -46.23 0.18
N ILE A 3 -12.05 -45.35 0.02
CA ILE A 3 -10.71 -45.61 0.55
C ILE A 3 -10.71 -45.24 2.04
N SER A 4 -10.20 -46.12 2.91
CA SER A 4 -10.09 -45.86 4.34
C SER A 4 -9.23 -44.63 4.60
N SER A 5 -9.81 -43.60 5.23
CA SER A 5 -9.11 -42.35 5.59
C SER A 5 -7.84 -42.61 6.41
N ARG A 6 -7.86 -43.63 7.29
CA ARG A 6 -6.68 -44.03 8.06
C ARG A 6 -5.54 -44.54 7.18
N VAL A 7 -5.87 -45.37 6.18
CA VAL A 7 -4.87 -45.90 5.25
C VAL A 7 -4.28 -44.79 4.39
N MET A 8 -5.11 -43.85 3.92
CA MET A 8 -4.63 -42.67 3.19
C MET A 8 -3.73 -41.79 4.04
N HIS A 9 -4.11 -41.50 5.29
CA HIS A 9 -3.33 -40.65 6.19
C HIS A 9 -1.95 -41.26 6.46
N TYR A 10 -1.90 -42.52 6.92
CA TYR A 10 -0.63 -43.19 7.20
C TYR A 10 0.18 -43.45 5.93
N GLY A 11 -0.48 -43.74 4.81
CA GLY A 11 0.17 -43.92 3.51
C GLY A 11 0.91 -42.66 3.06
N VAL A 12 0.22 -41.51 3.03
CA VAL A 12 0.84 -40.23 2.65
C VAL A 12 1.93 -39.83 3.64
N MET A 13 1.70 -39.95 4.95
CA MET A 13 2.70 -39.63 5.97
C MET A 13 3.97 -40.47 5.82
N THR A 14 3.83 -41.77 5.54
CA THR A 14 4.98 -42.67 5.35
C THR A 14 5.76 -42.29 4.10
N VAL A 15 5.08 -42.03 2.98
CA VAL A 15 5.73 -41.61 1.73
C VAL A 15 6.46 -40.28 1.93
N THR A 16 5.81 -39.28 2.53
CA THR A 16 6.44 -37.97 2.79
C THR A 16 7.64 -38.11 3.71
N ALA A 17 7.54 -38.85 4.80
CA ALA A 17 8.65 -39.07 5.73
C ALA A 17 9.83 -39.77 5.03
N ALA A 18 9.57 -40.85 4.27
CA ALA A 18 10.59 -41.56 3.53
C ALA A 18 11.28 -40.67 2.49
N THR A 19 10.52 -39.87 1.72
CA THR A 19 11.06 -38.93 0.75
C THR A 19 11.96 -37.88 1.41
N VAL A 20 11.52 -37.32 2.54
CA VAL A 20 12.32 -36.32 3.27
C VAL A 20 13.61 -36.94 3.79
N VAL A 21 13.53 -38.06 4.53
CA VAL A 21 14.72 -38.73 5.10
C VAL A 21 15.73 -39.11 4.02
N SER A 22 15.26 -39.70 2.92
CA SER A 22 16.13 -40.07 1.80
C SER A 22 16.79 -38.85 1.13
N ALA A 23 16.07 -37.73 1.02
CA ALA A 23 16.65 -36.49 0.51
C ALA A 23 17.74 -35.93 1.43
N PHE A 24 17.54 -35.98 2.76
CA PHE A 24 18.53 -35.53 3.74
C PHE A 24 19.83 -36.32 3.66
N GLU A 25 19.74 -37.64 3.47
CA GLU A 25 20.91 -38.52 3.33
C GLU A 25 21.66 -38.28 2.00
N SER A 26 20.92 -38.08 0.90
CA SER A 26 21.53 -37.92 -0.43
C SER A 26 22.17 -36.55 -0.68
N VAL A 27 21.51 -35.48 -0.24
CA VAL A 27 21.85 -34.11 -0.65
C VAL A 27 22.39 -33.27 0.52
N GLY A 28 22.04 -33.66 1.76
CA GLY A 28 22.41 -32.94 2.97
C GLY A 28 21.30 -32.02 3.49
N SER A 29 21.35 -31.75 4.79
CA SER A 29 20.28 -31.10 5.53
C SER A 29 19.97 -29.67 5.09
N ILE A 30 21.00 -28.88 4.80
CA ILE A 30 20.85 -27.44 4.49
C ILE A 30 20.05 -27.24 3.20
N LEU A 31 20.40 -27.97 2.13
CA LEU A 31 19.74 -27.82 0.85
C LEU A 31 18.31 -28.37 0.90
N VAL A 32 18.07 -29.48 1.60
CA VAL A 32 16.72 -30.03 1.75
C VAL A 32 15.82 -29.07 2.50
N ILE A 33 16.27 -28.51 3.63
CA ILE A 33 15.50 -27.50 4.37
C ILE A 33 15.21 -26.27 3.49
N ALA A 34 16.22 -25.77 2.77
CA ALA A 34 16.05 -24.63 1.88
C ALA A 34 15.00 -24.89 0.79
N MET A 35 15.04 -26.06 0.14
CA MET A 35 14.13 -26.40 -0.95
C MET A 35 12.72 -26.81 -0.49
N LEU A 36 12.57 -27.31 0.74
CA LEU A 36 11.26 -27.58 1.33
C LEU A 36 10.53 -26.31 1.77
N ILE A 37 11.27 -25.26 2.13
CA ILE A 37 10.68 -24.04 2.70
C ILE A 37 10.59 -22.92 1.65
N VAL A 38 11.70 -22.61 0.97
CA VAL A 38 11.84 -21.34 0.24
C VAL A 38 11.01 -21.28 -1.05
N PRO A 39 11.04 -22.27 -1.97
CA PRO A 39 10.21 -22.24 -3.17
C PRO A 39 8.69 -22.22 -2.86
N PRO A 40 8.17 -23.03 -1.91
CA PRO A 40 6.77 -22.94 -1.48
C PRO A 40 6.41 -21.59 -0.85
N ALA A 41 7.26 -21.05 0.03
CA ALA A 41 7.03 -19.74 0.62
C ALA A 41 7.02 -18.62 -0.44
N THR A 42 7.94 -18.69 -1.40
CA THR A 42 7.99 -17.76 -2.54
C THR A 42 6.71 -17.84 -3.37
N ALA A 43 6.27 -19.06 -3.73
CA ALA A 43 5.05 -19.27 -4.50
C ALA A 43 3.80 -18.77 -3.77
N PHE A 44 3.74 -18.96 -2.45
CA PHE A 44 2.64 -18.48 -1.60
C PHE A 44 2.51 -16.95 -1.56
N LEU A 45 3.63 -16.22 -1.64
CA LEU A 45 3.63 -14.76 -1.75
C LEU A 45 3.10 -14.27 -3.10
N LEU A 46 3.24 -15.08 -4.15
CA LEU A 46 2.85 -14.71 -5.51
C LEU A 46 1.41 -15.16 -5.85
N THR A 47 0.91 -16.23 -5.26
CA THR A 47 -0.45 -16.73 -5.54
C THR A 47 -1.10 -17.41 -4.34
N ARG A 48 -2.43 -17.28 -4.27
CA ARG A 48 -3.29 -17.92 -3.25
C ARG A 48 -3.98 -19.19 -3.77
N ARG A 49 -3.85 -19.51 -5.06
CA ARG A 49 -4.49 -20.71 -5.65
C ARG A 49 -3.59 -21.92 -5.50
N LEU A 50 -4.07 -22.95 -4.80
CA LEU A 50 -3.28 -24.15 -4.46
C LEU A 50 -2.62 -24.83 -5.69
N PRO A 51 -3.29 -25.05 -6.83
CA PRO A 51 -2.63 -25.65 -8.00
C PRO A 51 -1.52 -24.78 -8.58
N ALA A 52 -1.75 -23.47 -8.65
CA ALA A 52 -0.76 -22.51 -9.14
C ALA A 52 0.44 -22.42 -8.20
N MET A 53 0.20 -22.46 -6.88
CA MET A 53 1.24 -22.48 -5.87
C MET A 53 2.14 -23.71 -6.00
N LEU A 54 1.56 -24.90 -6.18
CA LEU A 54 2.32 -26.13 -6.38
C LEU A 54 3.19 -26.07 -7.64
N MET A 55 2.62 -25.63 -8.77
CA MET A 55 3.37 -25.48 -10.02
C MET A 55 4.50 -24.46 -9.89
N LEU A 56 4.22 -23.27 -9.35
CA LEU A 56 5.23 -22.25 -9.12
C LEU A 56 6.32 -22.74 -8.16
N SER A 57 5.98 -23.48 -7.11
CA SER A 57 6.97 -24.03 -6.16
C SER A 57 7.95 -24.96 -6.87
N VAL A 58 7.44 -25.88 -7.70
CA VAL A 58 8.27 -26.81 -8.47
C VAL A 58 9.12 -26.07 -9.49
N THR A 59 8.55 -25.12 -10.22
CA THR A 59 9.29 -24.31 -11.20
C THR A 59 10.38 -23.48 -10.54
N LEU A 60 10.09 -22.81 -9.42
CA LEU A 60 11.05 -22.02 -8.67
C LEU A 60 12.16 -22.89 -8.07
N ALA A 61 11.85 -24.09 -7.58
CA ALA A 61 12.85 -25.04 -7.11
C ALA A 61 13.78 -25.48 -8.24
N ALA A 62 13.23 -25.82 -9.42
CA ALA A 62 14.02 -26.19 -10.59
C ALA A 62 14.89 -25.03 -11.12
N LEU A 63 14.34 -23.81 -11.16
CA LEU A 63 15.09 -22.61 -11.52
C LEU A 63 16.20 -22.34 -10.50
N SER A 64 15.93 -22.52 -9.20
CA SER A 64 16.94 -22.32 -8.15
C SER A 64 18.08 -23.34 -8.26
N ALA A 65 17.76 -24.57 -8.67
CA ALA A 65 18.77 -25.60 -8.96
C ALA A 65 19.66 -25.20 -10.16
N ALA A 66 19.05 -24.83 -11.28
CA ALA A 66 19.77 -24.44 -12.49
C ALA A 66 20.62 -23.18 -12.29
N VAL A 67 20.01 -22.11 -11.75
CA VAL A 67 20.69 -20.84 -11.48
C VAL A 67 21.75 -21.02 -10.39
N GLY A 68 21.44 -21.72 -9.31
CA GLY A 68 22.39 -22.00 -8.23
C GLY A 68 23.61 -22.76 -8.69
N HIS A 69 23.43 -23.78 -9.54
CA HIS A 69 24.56 -24.52 -10.12
C HIS A 69 25.40 -23.64 -11.07
N ALA A 70 24.75 -22.83 -11.91
CA ALA A 70 25.45 -21.86 -12.76
C ALA A 70 26.24 -20.82 -11.94
N LEU A 71 25.67 -20.36 -10.81
CA LEU A 71 26.34 -19.45 -9.88
C LEU A 71 27.50 -20.13 -9.16
N ALA A 72 27.40 -21.42 -8.83
CA ALA A 72 28.50 -22.17 -8.20
C ALA A 72 29.77 -22.18 -9.05
N ILE A 73 29.62 -22.18 -10.38
CA ILE A 73 30.74 -22.17 -11.33
C ILE A 73 31.22 -20.74 -11.61
N SER A 74 30.29 -19.77 -11.74
CA SER A 74 30.62 -18.42 -12.22
C SER A 74 31.05 -17.45 -11.11
N VAL A 75 30.47 -17.54 -9.92
CA VAL A 75 30.71 -16.58 -8.83
C VAL A 75 32.15 -16.66 -8.30
N PRO A 76 32.79 -17.83 -8.13
CA PRO A 76 34.18 -17.86 -7.67
C PRO A 76 35.17 -17.12 -8.57
N ALA A 77 35.05 -17.32 -9.88
CA ALA A 77 35.89 -16.62 -10.85
C ALA A 77 35.67 -15.10 -10.86
N VAL A 78 34.42 -14.63 -10.69
CA VAL A 78 34.05 -13.22 -10.88
C VAL A 78 34.14 -12.41 -9.58
N VAL A 79 33.65 -12.95 -8.47
CA VAL A 79 33.49 -12.22 -7.20
C VAL A 79 34.67 -12.48 -6.28
N PHE A 80 35.03 -13.75 -6.02
CA PHE A 80 36.15 -14.08 -5.14
C PHE A 80 37.50 -13.68 -5.76
N GLY A 81 37.65 -13.79 -7.08
CA GLY A 81 38.81 -13.25 -7.80
C GLY A 81 38.98 -11.72 -7.68
N ARG A 82 37.88 -10.96 -7.71
CA ARG A 82 37.91 -9.49 -7.53
C ARG A 82 38.16 -9.04 -6.09
N LEU A 83 37.79 -9.88 -5.12
CA LEU A 83 37.97 -9.63 -3.69
C LEU A 83 39.34 -10.08 -3.17
N GLY A 84 40.21 -10.63 -4.02
CA GLY A 84 41.57 -11.05 -3.67
C GLY A 84 41.67 -12.47 -3.12
N PHE A 85 40.61 -13.27 -3.18
CA PHE A 85 40.57 -14.67 -2.73
C PHE A 85 40.78 -15.62 -3.93
N SER A 86 41.96 -15.57 -4.54
CA SER A 86 42.30 -16.37 -5.73
C SER A 86 42.46 -17.87 -5.47
N GLU A 87 42.50 -18.31 -4.20
CA GLU A 87 42.63 -19.73 -3.82
C GLU A 87 41.28 -20.47 -3.78
N VAL A 88 40.14 -19.77 -3.73
CA VAL A 88 38.81 -20.40 -3.69
C VAL A 88 38.32 -20.63 -5.12
N GLN A 89 38.56 -21.85 -5.63
CA GLN A 89 38.23 -22.20 -7.02
C GLN A 89 36.78 -22.64 -7.21
N ASP A 90 36.17 -23.25 -6.18
CA ASP A 90 34.82 -23.82 -6.28
C ASP A 90 33.92 -23.38 -5.12
N ALA A 91 32.65 -23.08 -5.43
CA ALA A 91 31.60 -22.88 -4.44
C ALA A 91 30.72 -24.13 -4.35
N SER A 92 30.20 -24.42 -3.16
CA SER A 92 29.27 -25.54 -2.95
C SER A 92 28.00 -25.35 -3.79
N THR A 93 27.72 -26.29 -4.70
CA THR A 93 26.47 -26.31 -5.49
C THR A 93 25.25 -26.20 -4.60
N ALA A 94 25.22 -26.97 -3.51
CA ALA A 94 24.13 -26.96 -2.54
C ALA A 94 23.92 -25.59 -1.88
N GLY A 95 25.02 -24.94 -1.46
CA GLY A 95 24.97 -23.58 -0.90
C GLY A 95 24.48 -22.55 -1.91
N MET A 96 24.95 -22.62 -3.16
CA MET A 96 24.61 -21.65 -4.20
C MET A 96 23.16 -21.82 -4.70
N MET A 97 22.64 -23.04 -4.69
CA MET A 97 21.20 -23.31 -4.89
C MET A 97 20.33 -22.66 -3.80
N ALA A 98 20.75 -22.74 -2.52
CA ALA A 98 20.04 -22.07 -1.43
C ALA A 98 20.09 -20.54 -1.56
N VAL A 99 21.23 -19.98 -1.97
CA VAL A 99 21.36 -18.53 -2.25
C VAL A 99 20.45 -18.11 -3.40
N ALA A 100 20.40 -18.87 -4.50
CA ALA A 100 19.49 -18.59 -5.62
C ALA A 100 18.02 -18.61 -5.20
N ALA A 101 17.61 -19.63 -4.44
CA ALA A 101 16.25 -19.71 -3.88
C ALA A 101 15.96 -18.51 -2.96
N GLY A 102 16.90 -18.14 -2.09
CA GLY A 102 16.79 -16.97 -1.21
C GLY A 102 16.66 -15.66 -1.98
N LEU A 103 17.38 -15.51 -3.10
CA LEU A 103 17.26 -14.34 -3.97
C LEU A 103 15.88 -14.26 -4.62
N PHE A 104 15.34 -15.38 -5.13
CA PHE A 104 13.98 -15.40 -5.66
C PHE A 104 12.94 -15.07 -4.60
N PHE A 105 13.10 -15.61 -3.39
CA PHE A 105 12.25 -15.25 -2.25
C PHE A 105 12.33 -13.77 -1.92
N PHE A 106 13.54 -13.21 -1.84
CA PHE A 106 13.75 -11.79 -1.55
C PHE A 106 13.09 -10.90 -2.61
N VAL A 107 13.27 -11.22 -3.90
CA VAL A 107 12.60 -10.52 -5.01
C VAL A 107 11.09 -10.64 -4.91
N ALA A 108 10.54 -11.81 -4.55
CA ALA A 108 9.11 -11.98 -4.36
C ALA A 108 8.59 -11.17 -3.16
N VAL A 109 9.31 -11.12 -2.04
CA VAL A 109 8.95 -10.27 -0.88
C VAL A 109 8.91 -8.79 -1.26
N LEU A 110 9.79 -8.33 -2.14
CA LEU A 110 9.78 -6.95 -2.61
C LEU A 110 8.64 -6.68 -3.60
N THR A 111 8.36 -7.60 -4.52
CA THR A 111 7.45 -7.36 -5.66
C THR A 111 6.03 -7.91 -5.47
N ALA A 112 5.76 -8.71 -4.43
CA ALA A 112 4.46 -9.33 -4.25
C ALA A 112 3.33 -8.26 -4.18
N PRO A 113 2.26 -8.41 -4.99
CA PRO A 113 1.27 -7.36 -5.16
C PRO A 113 0.37 -7.14 -3.94
N GLN A 114 0.11 -8.19 -3.14
CA GLN A 114 -0.80 -8.13 -1.99
C GLN A 114 -0.06 -8.01 -0.65
N ASP A 115 1.08 -8.68 -0.51
CA ASP A 115 1.84 -8.77 0.74
C ASP A 115 3.26 -8.21 0.66
N GLY A 116 3.65 -7.65 -0.50
CA GLY A 116 5.01 -7.15 -0.70
C GLY A 116 5.30 -5.91 0.14
N LEU A 117 6.55 -5.80 0.62
CA LEU A 117 6.99 -4.65 1.41
C LEU A 117 6.86 -3.35 0.62
N VAL A 118 7.23 -3.38 -0.67
CA VAL A 118 7.18 -2.19 -1.54
C VAL A 118 5.73 -1.79 -1.83
N SER A 119 4.86 -2.74 -2.18
CA SER A 119 3.44 -2.49 -2.44
C SER A 119 2.78 -1.82 -1.23
N ARG A 120 2.99 -2.36 -0.02
CA ARG A 120 2.42 -1.81 1.21
C ARG A 120 2.94 -0.41 1.53
N VAL A 121 4.24 -0.18 1.36
CA VAL A 121 4.84 1.14 1.59
C VAL A 121 4.29 2.13 0.57
N LEU A 122 4.27 1.80 -0.72
CA LEU A 122 3.76 2.65 -1.80
C LEU A 122 2.29 3.04 -1.59
N ASP A 123 1.45 2.08 -1.20
CA ASP A 123 0.02 2.37 -0.98
C ASP A 123 -0.19 3.30 0.21
N HIS A 124 0.62 3.15 1.27
CA HIS A 124 0.60 4.09 2.39
C HIS A 124 1.06 5.50 1.96
N TRP A 125 2.13 5.61 1.17
CA TRP A 125 2.58 6.90 0.63
C TRP A 125 1.57 7.56 -0.30
N ARG A 126 0.90 6.78 -1.16
CA ARG A 126 -0.16 7.27 -2.06
C ARG A 126 -1.35 7.81 -1.28
N LEU A 127 -1.79 7.10 -0.25
CA LEU A 127 -2.87 7.54 0.63
C LEU A 127 -2.47 8.82 1.37
N ALA A 128 -1.28 8.85 1.96
CA ALA A 128 -0.78 10.02 2.68
C ALA A 128 -0.67 11.26 1.77
N LEU A 129 -0.24 11.09 0.51
CA LEU A 129 -0.19 12.18 -0.47
C LEU A 129 -1.59 12.67 -0.86
N ARG A 130 -2.56 11.75 -1.00
CA ARG A 130 -3.96 12.10 -1.28
C ARG A 130 -4.55 12.94 -0.14
N ILE A 131 -4.40 12.48 1.10
CA ILE A 131 -4.87 13.19 2.30
C ILE A 131 -4.24 14.59 2.35
N ALA A 132 -2.91 14.68 2.27
CA ALA A 132 -2.20 15.96 2.31
C ALA A 132 -2.64 16.94 1.20
N ARG A 133 -3.07 16.43 0.05
CA ARG A 133 -3.60 17.23 -1.06
C ARG A 133 -5.01 17.76 -0.75
N GLU A 134 -5.86 16.91 -0.19
CA GLU A 134 -7.24 17.25 0.17
C GLU A 134 -7.29 18.21 1.35
N ASP A 135 -6.48 17.98 2.38
CA ASP A 135 -6.33 18.88 3.54
C ASP A 135 -5.94 20.29 3.11
N LEU A 136 -4.96 20.38 2.19
CA LEU A 136 -4.48 21.66 1.68
C LEU A 136 -5.57 22.40 0.89
N LEU A 137 -6.37 21.69 0.10
CA LEU A 137 -7.50 22.28 -0.62
C LEU A 137 -8.58 22.77 0.35
N GLY A 138 -8.99 21.93 1.29
CA GLY A 138 -10.00 22.29 2.31
C GLY A 138 -9.55 23.46 3.19
N TRP A 139 -8.27 23.48 3.58
CA TRP A 139 -7.67 24.59 4.33
C TRP A 139 -7.67 25.90 3.55
N LEU A 140 -7.29 25.88 2.26
CA LEU A 140 -7.31 27.07 1.41
C LEU A 140 -8.73 27.62 1.25
N TYR A 141 -9.73 26.75 1.08
CA TYR A 141 -11.12 27.15 0.96
C TYR A 141 -11.66 27.79 2.24
N ARG A 142 -11.39 27.19 3.40
CA ARG A 142 -11.77 27.74 4.72
C ARG A 142 -11.13 29.10 4.99
N LEU A 143 -9.96 29.39 4.42
CA LEU A 143 -9.33 30.72 4.51
C LEU A 143 -9.96 31.72 3.54
N GLU A 144 -10.36 31.29 2.35
CA GLU A 144 -11.14 32.11 1.41
C GLU A 144 -12.49 32.51 2.03
N GLU A 145 -13.20 31.60 2.70
CA GLU A 145 -14.45 31.87 3.42
C GLU A 145 -14.30 32.92 4.53
N ARG A 146 -13.13 32.99 5.17
CA ARG A 146 -12.83 33.98 6.23
C ARG A 146 -12.41 35.34 5.67
N GLY A 147 -12.42 35.53 4.35
CA GLY A 147 -12.02 36.77 3.69
C GLY A 147 -10.51 37.01 3.65
N ALA A 148 -9.68 36.01 3.97
CA ALA A 148 -8.23 36.15 4.04
C ALA A 148 -7.59 36.04 2.64
N THR A 149 -7.66 37.08 1.81
CA THR A 149 -6.93 37.12 0.52
C THR A 149 -5.91 38.26 0.49
N PRO A 150 -4.62 38.02 0.13
CA PRO A 150 -3.99 36.75 -0.23
C PRO A 150 -3.69 35.84 0.98
N VAL A 151 -3.93 34.53 0.81
CA VAL A 151 -3.79 33.52 1.87
C VAL A 151 -2.31 33.15 2.04
N SER A 152 -1.72 33.45 3.21
CA SER A 152 -0.34 33.03 3.49
C SER A 152 -0.26 31.54 3.83
N ALA A 153 0.36 30.76 2.95
CA ALA A 153 0.63 29.32 3.15
C ALA A 153 1.54 29.02 4.35
N ALA A 154 2.14 30.05 4.96
CA ALA A 154 3.11 29.92 6.03
C ALA A 154 2.52 29.42 7.36
N LYS A 155 1.18 29.46 7.54
CA LYS A 155 0.55 29.10 8.82
C LYS A 155 0.29 27.60 9.01
N HIS A 156 0.47 26.76 7.97
CA HIS A 156 0.27 25.29 8.07
C HIS A 156 1.54 24.51 8.50
N ARG A 157 2.51 25.19 9.13
CA ARG A 157 3.85 24.66 9.48
C ARG A 157 3.89 23.63 10.62
N THR A 158 2.77 23.09 11.08
CA THR A 158 2.70 22.21 12.26
C THR A 158 2.87 20.71 11.97
N ALA A 159 3.16 20.31 10.72
CA ALA A 159 3.42 18.90 10.43
C ALA A 159 4.85 18.47 10.84
N PRO A 160 5.04 17.23 11.35
CA PRO A 160 6.36 16.67 11.64
C PRO A 160 7.26 16.70 10.39
N LEU A 161 8.58 16.58 10.57
CA LEU A 161 9.56 16.68 9.47
C LEU A 161 9.23 15.76 8.27
N SER A 162 8.68 14.56 8.53
CA SER A 162 8.19 13.63 7.50
C SER A 162 7.03 14.20 6.67
N GLY A 163 6.14 14.97 7.29
CA GLY A 163 5.01 15.64 6.64
C GLY A 163 5.42 16.82 5.75
N ARG A 164 6.58 17.45 6.00
CA ARG A 164 7.04 18.61 5.19
C ARG A 164 7.32 18.23 3.74
N PHE A 165 7.90 17.05 3.51
CA PHE A 165 8.14 16.54 2.16
C PHE A 165 6.82 16.25 1.45
N LEU A 166 5.90 15.54 2.11
CA LEU A 166 4.56 15.25 1.58
C LEU A 166 3.79 16.52 1.23
N GLN A 167 3.81 17.54 2.09
CA GLN A 167 3.18 18.83 1.82
C GLN A 167 3.83 19.57 0.64
N ALA A 168 5.16 19.50 0.50
CA ALA A 168 5.83 20.07 -0.67
C ALA A 168 5.43 19.34 -1.96
N LEU A 169 5.35 18.01 -1.92
CA LEU A 169 4.92 17.19 -3.04
C LEU A 169 3.45 17.43 -3.40
N ALA A 170 2.56 17.51 -2.41
CA ALA A 170 1.14 17.84 -2.59
C ALA A 170 0.97 19.22 -3.23
N ARG A 171 1.68 20.25 -2.74
CA ARG A 171 1.70 21.59 -3.35
C ARG A 171 2.17 21.56 -4.80
N TRP A 172 3.26 20.83 -5.07
CA TRP A 172 3.79 20.68 -6.41
C TRP A 172 2.77 20.00 -7.34
N GLN A 173 2.14 18.92 -6.88
CA GLN A 173 1.13 18.18 -7.65
C GLN A 173 -0.13 19.04 -7.91
N LEU A 174 -0.60 19.82 -6.92
CA LEU A 174 -1.74 20.73 -7.08
C LEU A 174 -1.47 21.86 -8.06
N ARG A 175 -0.24 22.40 -8.07
CA ARG A 175 0.19 23.42 -9.05
C ARG A 175 0.21 22.83 -10.46
N GLN A 176 0.79 21.63 -10.63
CA GLN A 176 0.82 20.93 -11.92
C GLN A 176 -0.59 20.58 -12.41
N ALA A 177 -1.51 20.22 -11.50
CA ALA A 177 -2.90 19.96 -11.81
C ALA A 177 -3.73 21.23 -12.10
N GLY A 178 -3.16 22.43 -11.97
CA GLY A 178 -3.87 23.69 -12.17
C GLY A 178 -4.95 23.98 -11.14
N LEU A 179 -4.88 23.37 -9.95
CA LEU A 179 -5.85 23.56 -8.86
C LEU A 179 -5.48 24.74 -7.95
N VAL A 180 -4.19 25.08 -7.89
CA VAL A 180 -3.67 26.16 -7.05
C VAL A 180 -2.66 26.99 -7.83
N VAL A 181 -2.71 28.31 -7.66
CA VAL A 181 -1.79 29.29 -8.25
C VAL A 181 -1.13 30.12 -7.14
N GLY A 182 0.13 30.53 -7.34
CA GLY A 182 0.86 31.43 -6.45
C GLY A 182 2.24 30.91 -6.03
N SER A 183 3.03 31.76 -5.35
CA SER A 183 4.42 31.51 -4.93
C SER A 183 4.49 30.88 -3.52
N ASP A 184 5.70 30.52 -3.04
CA ASP A 184 5.93 29.80 -1.78
C ASP A 184 5.55 30.55 -0.48
N GLY A 185 4.84 31.67 -0.59
CA GLY A 185 4.25 32.38 0.54
C GLY A 185 2.77 32.70 0.41
N THR A 186 2.19 32.63 -0.80
CA THR A 186 0.79 32.98 -1.08
C THR A 186 0.19 32.01 -2.07
N LEU A 187 -0.76 31.19 -1.64
CA LEU A 187 -1.47 30.24 -2.49
C LEU A 187 -2.92 30.69 -2.66
N ARG A 188 -3.45 30.54 -3.87
CA ARG A 188 -4.85 30.82 -4.19
C ARG A 188 -5.44 29.66 -4.97
N LEU A 189 -6.69 29.30 -4.67
CA LEU A 189 -7.44 28.32 -5.44
C LEU A 189 -7.74 28.88 -6.84
N THR A 190 -7.62 28.03 -7.86
CA THR A 190 -8.23 28.29 -9.17
C THR A 190 -9.72 27.96 -9.12
N ASP A 191 -10.49 28.31 -10.13
CA ASP A 191 -11.92 27.94 -10.17
C ASP A 191 -12.11 26.42 -10.12
N ARG A 192 -11.22 25.66 -10.76
CA ARG A 192 -11.21 24.18 -10.68
C ARG A 192 -10.86 23.70 -9.27
N GLY A 193 -9.84 24.29 -8.64
CA GLY A 193 -9.46 23.98 -7.26
C GLY A 193 -10.57 24.30 -6.27
N ARG A 194 -11.28 25.41 -6.48
CA ARG A 194 -12.39 25.85 -5.65
C ARG A 194 -13.56 24.88 -5.70
N ARG A 195 -13.94 24.37 -6.89
CA ARG A 195 -14.97 23.33 -7.02
C ARG A 195 -14.59 22.06 -6.25
N GLN A 196 -13.34 21.60 -6.41
CA GLN A 196 -12.88 20.40 -5.69
C GLN A 196 -12.83 20.61 -4.17
N ALA A 197 -12.33 21.75 -3.71
CA ALA A 197 -12.28 22.09 -2.29
C ALA A 197 -13.69 22.24 -1.68
N ARG A 198 -14.64 22.81 -2.44
CA ARG A 198 -16.06 22.92 -2.07
C ARG A 198 -16.66 21.55 -1.76
N HIS A 199 -16.38 20.55 -2.61
CA HIS A 199 -16.87 19.19 -2.41
C HIS A 199 -16.33 18.58 -1.10
N ILE A 200 -15.02 18.68 -0.87
CA ILE A 200 -14.37 18.18 0.35
C ILE A 200 -14.99 18.82 1.60
N VAL A 201 -15.13 20.16 1.60
CA VAL A 201 -15.70 20.90 2.74
C VAL A 201 -17.19 20.59 2.93
N ARG A 202 -17.95 20.37 1.86
CA ARG A 202 -19.35 19.94 1.93
C ARG A 202 -19.48 18.58 2.60
N SER A 203 -18.72 17.58 2.16
CA SER A 203 -18.74 16.23 2.74
C SER A 203 -18.38 16.26 4.22
N HIS A 204 -17.36 17.03 4.61
CA HIS A 204 -17.00 17.26 6.01
C HIS A 204 -18.17 17.81 6.84
N ARG A 205 -18.81 18.90 6.39
CA ARG A 205 -19.92 19.56 7.10
C ARG A 205 -21.18 18.68 7.22
N LEU A 206 -21.51 17.93 6.16
CA LEU A 206 -22.61 16.97 6.19
C LEU A 206 -22.35 15.85 7.19
N TRP A 207 -21.11 15.36 7.24
CA TRP A 207 -20.74 14.32 8.18
C TRP A 207 -20.69 14.80 9.63
N GLU A 208 -20.18 16.00 9.91
CA GLU A 208 -20.30 16.64 11.24
C GLU A 208 -21.77 16.77 11.66
N SER A 209 -22.64 17.19 10.74
CA SER A 209 -24.10 17.29 10.97
C SER A 209 -24.74 15.94 11.26
N TYR A 210 -24.35 14.91 10.50
CA TYR A 210 -24.83 13.54 10.69
C TYR A 210 -24.41 12.98 12.03
N MET A 211 -23.12 13.12 12.36
CA MET A 211 -22.58 12.60 13.60
C MET A 211 -23.15 13.32 14.83
N SER A 212 -23.36 14.64 14.74
CA SER A 212 -23.99 15.43 15.80
C SER A 212 -25.42 14.98 16.11
N ARG A 213 -26.19 14.55 15.10
CA ARG A 213 -27.57 14.06 15.29
C ARG A 213 -27.63 12.63 15.84
N HIS A 214 -26.71 11.76 15.44
CA HIS A 214 -26.80 10.32 15.72
C HIS A 214 -25.91 9.84 16.85
N PHE A 215 -24.85 10.56 17.19
CA PHE A 215 -23.91 10.18 18.23
C PHE A 215 -23.83 11.28 19.31
N PRO A 216 -23.99 10.93 20.60
CA PRO A 216 -23.74 11.85 21.70
C PRO A 216 -22.22 11.99 21.92
N LEU A 217 -21.54 12.67 21.00
CA LEU A 217 -20.12 12.99 21.10
C LEU A 217 -19.95 14.45 21.55
N PRO A 218 -19.00 14.74 22.47
CA PRO A 218 -18.60 16.12 22.76
C PRO A 218 -18.08 16.81 21.49
N ASP A 219 -18.37 18.10 21.32
CA ASP A 219 -17.99 18.89 20.14
C ASP A 219 -16.49 18.78 19.80
N ASP A 220 -15.63 18.71 20.82
CA ASP A 220 -14.16 18.58 20.65
C ASP A 220 -13.75 17.24 20.01
N HIS A 221 -14.52 16.17 20.21
CA HIS A 221 -14.24 14.85 19.62
C HIS A 221 -14.97 14.59 18.31
N LEU A 222 -16.03 15.38 18.04
CA LEU A 222 -16.81 15.30 16.82
C LEU A 222 -15.97 15.67 15.58
N HIS A 223 -15.20 16.75 15.67
CA HIS A 223 -14.36 17.25 14.58
C HIS A 223 -13.27 16.23 14.19
N ASP A 224 -12.53 15.70 15.18
CA ASP A 224 -11.47 14.70 14.96
C ASP A 224 -12.01 13.40 14.35
N ALA A 225 -13.23 13.00 14.74
CA ALA A 225 -13.88 11.82 14.19
C ALA A 225 -14.36 12.05 12.76
N ALA A 226 -14.86 13.26 12.46
CA ALA A 226 -15.30 13.62 11.13
C ALA A 226 -14.14 13.74 10.13
N GLU A 227 -13.03 14.36 10.52
CA GLU A 227 -11.81 14.49 9.70
C GLU A 227 -11.25 13.13 9.26
N ARG A 228 -11.34 12.09 10.10
CA ARG A 228 -10.86 10.74 9.72
C ARG A 228 -11.74 10.07 8.68
N VAL A 229 -13.01 10.42 8.59
CA VAL A 229 -13.99 9.74 7.72
C VAL A 229 -14.25 10.53 6.44
N GLU A 230 -14.06 11.85 6.43
CA GLU A 230 -14.38 12.71 5.27
C GLU A 230 -13.71 12.25 3.97
N HIS A 231 -12.48 11.74 4.05
CA HIS A 231 -11.72 11.27 2.88
C HIS A 231 -12.22 9.93 2.31
N PHE A 232 -13.15 9.27 2.99
CA PHE A 232 -13.76 8.01 2.57
C PHE A 232 -15.21 8.17 2.07
N ILE A 233 -15.77 9.38 2.15
CA ILE A 233 -17.12 9.69 1.67
C ILE A 233 -17.04 10.14 0.22
N ASP A 234 -17.69 9.40 -0.68
CA ASP A 234 -17.82 9.78 -2.08
C ASP A 234 -19.01 10.74 -2.31
N ALA A 235 -19.17 11.18 -3.56
CA ALA A 235 -20.23 12.12 -3.92
C ALA A 235 -21.63 11.53 -3.71
N ASP A 236 -21.79 10.24 -3.96
CA ASP A 236 -23.07 9.54 -3.83
C ASP A 236 -23.48 9.41 -2.35
N LEU A 237 -22.54 9.01 -1.47
CA LEU A 237 -22.78 8.95 -0.04
C LEU A 237 -23.02 10.36 0.54
N SER A 238 -22.33 11.38 0.04
CA SER A 238 -22.57 12.77 0.43
C SER A 238 -24.01 13.21 0.11
N GLU A 239 -24.57 12.77 -1.03
CA GLU A 239 -25.94 13.12 -1.38
C GLU A 239 -26.97 12.35 -0.55
N GLN A 240 -26.73 11.06 -0.28
CA GLN A 240 -27.56 10.29 0.65
C GLN A 240 -27.60 10.93 2.04
N LEU A 241 -26.45 11.38 2.55
CA LEU A 241 -26.38 12.11 3.82
C LEU A 241 -27.15 13.44 3.76
N ASN A 242 -27.06 14.15 2.65
CA ASN A 242 -27.79 15.40 2.45
C ASN A 242 -29.31 15.18 2.47
N GLU A 243 -29.79 14.12 1.82
CA GLU A 243 -31.21 13.72 1.81
C GLU A 243 -31.68 13.29 3.21
N GLU A 244 -30.92 12.43 3.89
CA GLU A 244 -31.23 11.93 5.24
C GLU A 244 -31.30 13.08 6.26
N LEU A 245 -30.41 14.07 6.12
CA LEU A 245 -30.38 15.24 7.00
C LEU A 245 -31.45 16.29 6.68
N GLN A 246 -32.27 16.07 5.64
CA GLN A 246 -33.29 17.00 5.14
C GLN A 246 -32.69 18.32 4.64
N GLN A 247 -31.59 18.24 3.88
CA GLN A 247 -30.94 19.38 3.22
C GLN A 247 -30.59 20.53 4.19
N PRO A 248 -29.75 20.26 5.21
CA PRO A 248 -29.36 21.27 6.18
C PRO A 248 -28.60 22.43 5.51
N ALA A 249 -29.01 23.67 5.78
CA ALA A 249 -28.31 24.86 5.28
C ALA A 249 -27.02 25.17 6.06
N HIS A 250 -26.91 24.71 7.31
CA HIS A 250 -25.79 24.99 8.22
C HIS A 250 -25.30 23.73 8.93
N ASP A 251 -23.99 23.69 9.20
CA ASP A 251 -23.36 22.71 10.08
C ASP A 251 -23.68 23.00 11.58
N PRO A 252 -23.37 22.09 12.52
CA PRO A 252 -23.61 22.30 13.96
C PRO A 252 -22.91 23.55 14.54
N HIS A 253 -21.89 24.06 13.85
CA HIS A 253 -21.13 25.25 14.22
C HIS A 253 -21.62 26.52 13.52
N GLY A 254 -22.74 26.45 12.78
CA GLY A 254 -23.39 27.57 12.09
C GLY A 254 -22.77 27.97 10.75
N ARG A 255 -21.80 27.21 10.21
CA ARG A 255 -21.20 27.50 8.89
C ARG A 255 -22.11 26.96 7.78
N VAL A 256 -22.21 27.71 6.68
CA VAL A 256 -23.08 27.36 5.54
C VAL A 256 -22.59 26.08 4.88
N ILE A 257 -23.45 25.10 4.63
CA ILE A 257 -23.07 23.90 3.87
C ILE A 257 -23.04 24.28 2.38
N PRO A 258 -21.90 24.14 1.66
CA PRO A 258 -21.85 24.49 0.25
C PRO A 258 -22.77 23.60 -0.58
N ASP A 259 -23.45 24.15 -1.59
CA ASP A 259 -24.23 23.33 -2.52
C ASP A 259 -23.38 22.28 -3.23
N GLY A 260 -23.99 21.14 -3.54
CA GLY A 260 -23.41 20.17 -4.46
C GLY A 260 -23.40 20.76 -5.86
N ASP A 261 -22.25 20.77 -6.53
CA ASP A 261 -22.24 20.90 -7.97
C ASP A 261 -22.97 19.67 -8.52
N ALA A 262 -23.93 19.86 -9.44
CA ALA A 262 -24.60 18.74 -10.11
C ALA A 262 -23.52 17.85 -10.71
N VAL A 263 -23.35 16.65 -10.15
CA VAL A 263 -22.35 15.68 -10.62
C VAL A 263 -22.68 15.40 -12.08
N ASP A 264 -21.77 15.76 -12.98
CA ASP A 264 -21.83 15.39 -14.38
C ASP A 264 -21.79 13.86 -14.44
N ARG A 265 -22.93 13.25 -14.77
CA ARG A 265 -23.16 11.79 -14.69
C ARG A 265 -22.54 11.02 -15.86
N ASP A 266 -21.83 11.68 -16.77
CA ASP A 266 -21.26 11.05 -17.96
C ASP A 266 -19.73 11.05 -17.93
N GLY A 267 -19.14 9.93 -17.52
CA GLY A 267 -17.70 9.74 -17.52
C GLY A 267 -17.25 8.34 -17.08
N ALA A 268 -17.88 7.30 -17.62
CA ALA A 268 -17.40 5.91 -17.59
C ALA A 268 -16.88 5.51 -18.97
#